data_AF-A0A6G1X8N7-F1
#
_entry.id   AF-A0A6G1X8N7-F1
#
_cell.length_a   1.000
_cell.length_b   1.000
_cell.length_c   1.000
_cell.angle_alpha   90.00
_cell.angle_beta   90.00
_cell.angle_gamma   90.00
#
_symmetry.space_group_name_H-M   'P 1'
#
loop_
_entity.id
_entity.type
_entity.pdbx_description
1 polymer ?
#
loop_
_entity_poly.entity_id
_entity_poly.type
_entity_poly.pdbx_seq_one_letter_code
_entity_poly.pdbx_strand_id
1 'polypeptide(L)'
;MFNRELVKGSTSLLLLQLLLERDMYGYELVKEMDKRSDHQFQIKEGTLYPALHKLEKQAYIECYWQEQPKGPARRYYKITEQGKEVLQEKQDEWQRYVQVMNKVIGRTENDSI
;
A
#
# COMPACT_ATOMS: atom_id res chain seq x y z
N MET A 1 -6.23 -2.92 -16.47
CA MET A 1 -5.65 -3.67 -15.34
C MET A 1 -4.14 -3.54 -15.41
N PHE A 2 -3.49 -3.06 -14.34
CA PHE A 2 -2.03 -2.85 -14.32
C PHE A 2 -1.25 -4.17 -14.44
N ASN A 3 -0.03 -4.09 -14.97
CA ASN A 3 0.89 -5.22 -15.02
C ASN A 3 1.14 -5.77 -13.59
N ARG A 4 1.11 -7.10 -13.43
CA ARG A 4 1.26 -7.78 -12.14
C ARG A 4 2.56 -7.42 -11.41
N GLU A 5 3.65 -7.16 -12.12
CA GLU A 5 4.93 -6.78 -11.51
C GLU A 5 4.90 -5.34 -10.98
N LEU A 6 4.22 -4.43 -11.68
CA LEU A 6 3.99 -3.06 -11.20
C LEU A 6 3.10 -3.07 -9.95
N VAL A 7 2.06 -3.91 -9.94
CA VAL A 7 1.17 -4.09 -8.77
C VAL A 7 1.97 -4.63 -7.58
N LYS A 8 2.74 -5.70 -7.75
CA LYS A 8 3.57 -6.25 -6.66
C LYS A 8 4.59 -5.25 -6.12
N GLY A 9 5.26 -4.50 -7.00
CA GLY A 9 6.27 -3.50 -6.62
C GLY A 9 5.68 -2.34 -5.81
N SER A 10 4.48 -1.88 -6.17
CA SER A 10 3.80 -0.76 -5.51
C SER A 10 2.98 -1.16 -4.29
N THR A 11 2.50 -2.41 -4.20
CA THR A 11 1.57 -2.85 -3.12
C THR A 11 2.14 -2.57 -1.72
N SER A 12 3.42 -2.84 -1.49
CA SER A 12 4.03 -2.61 -0.16
C SER A 12 4.01 -1.13 0.26
N LEU A 13 4.31 -0.22 -0.67
CA LEU A 13 4.26 1.22 -0.47
C LEU A 13 2.83 1.66 -0.14
N LEU A 14 1.85 1.21 -0.94
CA LEU A 14 0.45 1.58 -0.77
C LEU A 14 -0.12 1.06 0.57
N LEU A 15 0.21 -0.17 0.97
CA LEU A 15 -0.26 -0.72 2.25
C LEU A 15 0.33 0.04 3.44
N LEU A 16 1.64 0.34 3.43
CA LEU A 16 2.26 1.14 4.49
C LEU A 16 1.66 2.54 4.55
N GLN A 17 1.41 3.18 3.39
CA GLN A 17 0.75 4.48 3.34
C GLN A 17 -0.62 4.47 4.00
N LEU A 18 -1.46 3.46 3.71
CA LEU A 18 -2.78 3.36 4.33
C LEU A 18 -2.69 3.10 5.84
N LEU A 19 -1.77 2.24 6.26
CA LEU A 19 -1.55 1.91 7.68
C LEU A 19 -0.89 3.03 8.48
N LEU A 20 -0.25 4.02 7.82
CA LEU A 20 0.23 5.24 8.47
C LEU A 20 -0.91 6.07 9.04
N GLU A 21 -2.07 6.06 8.40
CA GLU A 21 -3.19 6.93 8.77
C GLU A 21 -3.99 6.37 9.95
N ARG A 22 -4.16 5.05 9.97
CA ARG A 22 -4.81 4.31 11.04
C ARG A 22 -4.61 2.80 10.85
N ASP A 23 -4.85 2.06 11.93
CA ASP A 23 -4.95 0.61 11.87
C ASP A 23 -6.13 0.19 10.98
N MET A 24 -5.91 -0.83 10.16
CA MET A 24 -6.92 -1.35 9.23
C MET A 24 -6.88 -2.88 9.18
N TYR A 25 -8.04 -3.51 8.97
CA TYR A 25 -8.10 -4.93 8.62
C TYR A 25 -8.13 -5.14 7.10
N GLY A 26 -7.90 -6.38 6.64
CA GLY A 26 -7.67 -6.70 5.23
C GLY A 26 -8.71 -6.12 4.25
N TYR A 27 -10.00 -6.19 4.59
CA TYR A 27 -11.06 -5.66 3.73
C TYR A 27 -11.04 -4.12 3.65
N GLU A 28 -10.70 -3.42 4.73
CA GLU A 28 -10.57 -1.95 4.70
C GLU A 28 -9.44 -1.51 3.78
N LEU A 29 -8.31 -2.21 3.83
CA LEU A 29 -7.16 -1.93 2.95
C LEU A 29 -7.54 -2.07 1.47
N VAL A 30 -8.26 -3.13 1.12
CA VAL A 30 -8.77 -3.34 -0.26
C VAL A 30 -9.70 -2.21 -0.66
N LYS A 31 -10.68 -1.89 0.19
CA LYS A 31 -11.71 -0.90 -0.10
C LYS A 31 -11.14 0.51 -0.23
N GLU A 32 -10.21 0.88 0.64
CA GLU A 32 -9.58 2.20 0.62
C GLU A 32 -8.66 2.35 -0.60
N MET A 33 -7.95 1.30 -0.99
CA MET A 33 -7.12 1.28 -2.20
C MET A 33 -7.95 1.38 -3.48
N ASP A 34 -9.06 0.62 -3.57
CA ASP A 34 -9.99 0.70 -4.70
C ASP A 34 -10.61 2.10 -4.81
N LYS A 35 -11.04 2.68 -3.67
CA LYS A 35 -11.61 4.03 -3.61
C LYS A 35 -10.62 5.11 -4.05
N ARG A 36 -9.40 5.12 -3.51
CA ARG A 36 -8.40 6.17 -3.82
C ARG A 36 -7.82 6.11 -5.22
N SER A 37 -7.96 4.96 -5.86
CA SER A 37 -7.48 4.75 -7.22
C SER A 37 -8.55 4.97 -8.29
N ASP A 38 -9.71 5.57 -7.94
CA ASP A 38 -10.87 5.71 -8.84
C ASP A 38 -11.25 4.36 -9.50
N HIS A 39 -11.22 3.29 -8.70
CA HIS A 39 -11.46 1.90 -9.11
C HIS A 39 -10.46 1.34 -10.15
N GLN A 40 -9.33 2.02 -10.39
CA GLN A 40 -8.29 1.59 -11.33
C GLN A 40 -7.32 0.56 -10.73
N PHE A 41 -7.18 0.53 -9.40
CA PHE A 41 -6.30 -0.38 -8.69
C PHE A 41 -7.09 -1.34 -7.80
N GLN A 42 -7.36 -2.52 -8.35
CA GLN A 42 -8.07 -3.59 -7.64
C GLN A 42 -7.11 -4.67 -7.17
N ILE A 43 -6.79 -4.65 -5.88
CA ILE A 43 -5.99 -5.70 -5.26
C ILE A 43 -6.88 -6.87 -4.84
N LYS A 44 -6.49 -8.09 -5.24
CA LYS A 44 -7.14 -9.32 -4.82
C LYS A 44 -6.51 -9.84 -3.52
N GLU A 45 -7.25 -10.63 -2.76
CA GLU A 45 -6.76 -11.27 -1.53
C GLU A 45 -5.44 -12.05 -1.73
N GLY A 46 -5.31 -12.77 -2.84
CA GLY A 46 -4.10 -13.50 -3.21
C GLY A 46 -2.87 -12.62 -3.49
N THR A 47 -3.01 -11.30 -3.49
CA THR A 47 -1.90 -10.33 -3.55
C THR A 47 -1.76 -9.57 -2.23
N LEU A 48 -2.90 -9.19 -1.62
CA LEU A 48 -2.94 -8.49 -0.34
C LEU A 48 -2.26 -9.29 0.78
N TYR A 49 -2.71 -10.52 1.05
CA TYR A 49 -2.25 -11.27 2.21
C TYR A 49 -0.78 -11.69 2.14
N PRO A 50 -0.23 -12.12 0.98
CA PRO A 50 1.20 -12.32 0.85
C PRO A 50 2.02 -11.05 1.09
N ALA A 51 1.52 -9.88 0.66
CA ALA A 51 2.19 -8.61 0.91
C ALA A 51 2.17 -8.23 2.40
N LEU A 52 1.03 -8.36 3.07
CA LEU A 52 0.91 -8.14 4.52
C LEU A 52 1.82 -9.10 5.30
N HIS A 53 1.85 -10.38 4.95
CA HIS A 53 2.73 -11.35 5.59
C HIS A 53 4.21 -11.00 5.41
N LYS A 54 4.60 -10.50 4.23
CA LYS A 54 5.96 -10.04 3.98
C LYS A 54 6.31 -8.83 4.87
N LEU A 55 5.43 -7.83 4.93
CA LEU A 55 5.63 -6.64 5.77
C LEU A 55 5.72 -7.01 7.26
N GLU A 56 4.89 -7.94 7.73
CA GLU A 56 4.90 -8.45 9.09
C GLU A 56 6.20 -9.19 9.40
N LYS A 57 6.66 -10.07 8.50
CA LYS A 57 7.95 -10.77 8.63
C LYS A 57 9.15 -9.81 8.68
N GLN A 58 9.04 -8.66 8.03
CA GLN A 58 10.06 -7.62 8.04
C GLN A 58 9.94 -6.66 9.25
N ALA A 59 8.99 -6.89 10.15
CA ALA A 59 8.67 -6.03 11.30
C ALA A 59 8.25 -4.60 10.92
N TYR A 60 7.81 -4.37 9.68
CA TYR A 60 7.31 -3.06 9.23
C TYR A 60 5.85 -2.83 9.67
N ILE A 61 5.13 -3.91 9.94
CA ILE A 61 3.79 -3.87 10.52
C ILE A 61 3.69 -4.92 11.62
N GLU A 62 2.82 -4.66 12.59
CA GLU A 62 2.36 -5.62 13.58
C GLU A 62 0.88 -5.95 13.32
N CYS A 63 0.40 -7.07 13.85
CA CYS A 63 -1.01 -7.42 13.78
C CYS A 63 -1.58 -7.76 15.16
N TYR A 64 -2.88 -7.55 15.31
CA TYR A 64 -3.63 -7.95 16.48
C TYR A 64 -5.04 -8.38 16.10
N TRP A 65 -5.66 -9.20 16.93
CA TRP A 65 -7.05 -9.58 16.78
C TRP A 65 -7.94 -8.62 17.57
N GLN A 66 -8.95 -8.05 16.93
CA GLN A 66 -9.95 -7.22 17.57
C GLN A 66 -11.31 -7.91 17.47
N GLU A 67 -11.90 -8.17 18.63
CA GLU A 67 -13.27 -8.68 18.73
C GLU A 67 -14.25 -7.71 18.08
N GLN A 68 -15.32 -8.27 17.52
CA GLN A 68 -16.38 -7.51 16.90
C GLN A 68 -17.63 -7.63 17.76
N PRO A 69 -18.48 -6.58 17.85
CA PRO A 69 -19.75 -6.67 18.55
C PRO A 69 -20.65 -7.80 18.03
N LYS A 70 -20.49 -8.14 16.73
CA LYS A 70 -21.12 -9.29 16.08
C LYS A 70 -20.16 -9.88 15.05
N GLY A 71 -20.11 -11.21 14.99
CA GLY A 71 -19.31 -11.95 14.01
C GLY A 71 -17.89 -12.29 14.49
N PRO A 72 -17.06 -12.87 13.61
CA PRO A 72 -15.71 -13.29 13.98
C PRO A 72 -14.81 -12.10 14.28
N ALA A 73 -13.81 -12.33 15.12
CA ALA A 73 -12.74 -11.37 15.35
C ALA A 73 -12.05 -10.99 14.02
N ARG A 74 -11.63 -9.74 13.90
CA ARG A 74 -10.91 -9.22 12.74
C ARG A 74 -9.43 -9.09 13.07
N ARG A 75 -8.59 -9.49 12.12
CA ARG A 75 -7.15 -9.25 12.20
C ARG A 75 -6.83 -7.86 11.66
N TYR A 76 -6.46 -6.97 12.55
CA TYR A 76 -5.99 -5.62 12.24
C TYR A 76 -4.49 -5.59 12.07
N TYR A 77 -4.03 -4.63 11.27
CA TYR A 77 -2.64 -4.36 11.03
C TYR A 77 -2.34 -2.92 11.44
N LYS A 78 -1.13 -2.71 11.95
CA LYS A 78 -0.63 -1.42 12.40
C LYS A 78 0.81 -1.23 11.95
N ILE A 79 1.15 -0.02 11.49
CA ILE A 79 2.52 0.30 11.10
C ILE A 79 3.42 0.45 12.34
N THR A 80 4.65 -0.06 12.26
CA THR A 80 5.68 0.13 13.30
C THR A 80 6.52 1.37 13.01
N GLU A 81 7.37 1.81 13.95
CA GLU A 81 8.32 2.91 13.68
C GLU A 81 9.27 2.57 12.52
N GLN A 82 9.79 1.33 12.47
CA GLN A 82 10.59 0.85 11.35
C GLN A 82 9.80 0.87 10.02
N GLY A 83 8.50 0.55 10.07
CA GLY A 83 7.62 0.63 8.91
C GLY A 83 7.45 2.06 8.39
N LYS A 84 7.44 3.06 9.27
CA LYS A 84 7.37 4.47 8.89
C LYS A 84 8.66 4.94 8.22
N GLU A 85 9.82 4.55 8.74
CA GLU A 85 11.12 4.84 8.11
C GLU A 85 11.19 4.26 6.70
N VAL A 86 10.82 2.98 6.54
CA VAL A 86 10.80 2.31 5.23
C VAL A 86 9.74 2.90 4.29
N LEU A 87 8.61 3.38 4.81
CA LEU A 87 7.62 4.08 4.00
C LEU A 87 8.24 5.35 3.39
N GLN A 88 8.97 6.15 4.18
CA GLN A 88 9.63 7.36 3.67
C GLN A 88 10.63 7.02 2.57
N GLU A 89 11.50 6.03 2.79
CA GLU A 89 12.47 5.58 1.78
C GLU A 89 11.79 5.16 0.47
N LYS A 90 10.67 4.43 0.56
CA LYS A 90 9.90 3.97 -0.60
C LYS A 90 9.21 5.12 -1.33
N GLN A 91 8.72 6.13 -0.61
CA GLN A 91 8.14 7.33 -1.23
C GLN A 91 9.21 8.09 -2.01
N ASP A 92 10.39 8.28 -1.44
CA ASP A 92 11.52 8.98 -2.07
C ASP A 92 12.05 8.21 -3.30
N GLU A 93 12.11 6.88 -3.22
CA GLU A 93 12.44 6.01 -4.35
C GLU A 93 11.40 6.12 -5.46
N TRP A 94 10.11 6.02 -5.12
CA TRP A 94 9.01 6.11 -6.08
C TRP A 94 8.97 7.45 -6.80
N GLN A 95 9.12 8.55 -6.06
CA GLN A 95 9.14 9.90 -6.63
C GLN A 95 10.29 10.05 -7.64
N ARG A 96 11.51 9.63 -7.26
CA ARG A 96 12.66 9.66 -8.18
C ARG A 96 12.43 8.79 -9.41
N TYR A 97 11.89 7.59 -9.24
CA TYR A 97 11.59 6.68 -10.34
C TYR A 97 10.62 7.32 -11.34
N VAL A 98 9.50 7.88 -10.86
CA VAL A 98 8.50 8.54 -11.70
C VAL A 98 9.10 9.75 -12.42
N GLN A 99 9.87 10.59 -11.72
CA GLN A 99 10.53 11.76 -12.31
C GLN A 99 11.49 11.38 -13.45
N VAL A 100 12.36 10.38 -13.22
CA VAL A 100 13.30 9.90 -14.24
C VAL A 100 12.56 9.31 -15.43
N MET A 101 11.56 8.47 -15.20
CA MET A 101 10.75 7.88 -16.26
C MET A 101 10.04 8.93 -17.09
N ASN A 102 9.36 9.88 -16.44
CA ASN A 102 8.65 10.97 -17.10
C ASN A 102 9.58 11.81 -17.99
N LYS A 103 10.79 12.13 -17.48
CA LYS A 103 11.81 12.83 -18.27
C LYS A 103 12.25 12.06 -19.52
N VAL A 104 12.42 10.74 -19.42
CA VAL A 104 12.84 9.90 -20.56
C VAL A 104 11.75 9.78 -21.61
N ILE A 105 10.48 9.66 -21.20
CA ILE A 105 9.34 9.51 -22.12
C ILE A 105 8.77 10.86 -22.62
N GLY A 106 9.42 11.98 -22.29
CA GLY A 106 9.04 13.32 -22.75
C GLY A 106 7.81 13.91 -22.05
N ARG A 107 7.39 13.37 -20.90
CA ARG A 107 6.35 13.99 -20.05
C ARG A 107 7.04 14.92 -19.06
N THR A 108 6.99 16.22 -19.31
CA THR A 108 7.38 17.23 -18.30
C THR A 108 6.14 17.67 -17.54
N GLU A 109 6.27 18.03 -16.27
CA GLU A 109 5.17 18.48 -15.37
C GLU A 109 4.49 19.81 -15.81
N ASN A 110 4.53 20.16 -17.10
CA ASN A 110 4.05 21.44 -17.65
C ASN A 110 2.85 21.32 -18.60
N ASP A 111 2.05 20.25 -18.53
CA ASP A 111 0.73 20.25 -19.16
C ASP A 111 -0.34 20.68 -18.14
N SER A 112 -0.26 21.95 -17.73
CA SER A 112 -1.42 22.71 -17.24
C SER A 112 -1.80 23.69 -18.34
N ILE A 113 -2.77 23.30 -19.16
CA ILE A 113 -3.58 24.21 -19.99
C ILE A 113 -4.90 24.42 -19.25
#